data_AF-A0A929T3F3-F1
#
_entry.id   AF-A0A929T3F3-F1
#
_cell.length_a   1.000
_cell.length_b   1.000
_cell.length_c   1.000
_cell.angle_alpha   90.00
_cell.angle_beta   90.00
_cell.angle_gamma   90.00
#
_symmetry.space_group_name_H-M   'P 1'
#
loop_
_entity.id
_entity.type
_entity.pdbx_description
1 polymer ?
#
loop_
_entity_poly.entity_id
_entity_poly.type
_entity_poly.pdbx_seq_one_letter_code
_entity_poly.pdbx_strand_id
1 'polypeptide(L)'
;WYTYAASVDQARAEAQLMVSLMQNYPVSFPVAIDIEAEIHKGLPPDQLAAIANTFCDVIAAAGYYPMVYASRNWFVQRIGAVYADKWVAQYNTVNTHPGPYTVWQYTSNGAVGGIAGRVDMNYLFKDYASVIPPEGFIDVGGKRVFYSNYRKKAGWITYNNGLYYAAPDFTITTGWFNDGSAMRYLDPLQGGKAAVGFYKIDKGSYLFDANGVQTVGLQPVGSQFMYFNPASGGAAASGFVTLPDGTRYFGPDYAMVSGMQQIQGKTYDFNASGILQYGLQNTPVGMMYFDPASGGAAATGMTATPEGMRYFDENHIMKTGLQTVGKKLYYFNEKGIMANTGLTALPDGLYYFGADGAAVSGMVTAADGKIYFMGGDYKAQIGLIQTPGGTYYTDVDGHLVTGFLQTSAGYYYFDPATGLMVRNATVNIAGMNCTFDANGILIAPQGLTPQVSAVAPGTVIPPKAAAQPHTRRSTKKKR
;
A
#
# COMPACT_ATOMS: atom_id res chain seq x y z
N TRP A 1 -35.61 -49.19 -17.54
CA TRP A 1 -36.81 -48.79 -16.78
C TRP A 1 -38.01 -48.99 -17.69
N TYR A 2 -38.82 -50.02 -17.43
CA TYR A 2 -40.02 -50.29 -18.22
C TYR A 2 -41.10 -49.27 -17.86
N THR A 3 -41.36 -48.32 -18.77
CA THR A 3 -42.26 -47.20 -18.49
C THR A 3 -43.73 -47.56 -18.77
N TYR A 4 -44.62 -47.06 -17.92
CA TYR A 4 -46.07 -47.05 -18.19
C TYR A 4 -46.60 -45.62 -18.39
N ALA A 5 -45.72 -44.62 -18.39
CA ALA A 5 -46.07 -43.24 -18.58
C ALA A 5 -46.76 -43.01 -19.94
N ALA A 6 -47.98 -42.50 -19.88
CA ALA A 6 -48.74 -42.02 -21.05
C ALA A 6 -48.67 -40.49 -21.21
N SER A 7 -47.97 -39.78 -20.32
CA SER A 7 -47.78 -38.33 -20.39
C SER A 7 -46.38 -37.90 -19.94
N VAL A 8 -46.00 -36.68 -20.30
CA VAL A 8 -44.74 -36.03 -19.85
C VAL A 8 -44.63 -35.98 -18.33
N ASP A 9 -45.73 -35.69 -17.62
CA ASP A 9 -45.70 -35.60 -16.15
C ASP A 9 -45.52 -36.97 -15.50
N GLN A 10 -46.13 -38.01 -16.05
CA GLN A 10 -45.89 -39.39 -15.61
C GLN A 10 -44.45 -39.82 -15.88
N ALA A 11 -43.92 -39.48 -17.06
CA ALA A 11 -42.53 -39.80 -17.41
C ALA A 11 -41.54 -39.11 -16.46
N ARG A 12 -41.81 -37.85 -16.09
CA ARG A 12 -41.02 -37.10 -15.11
C ARG A 12 -41.08 -37.76 -13.74
N ALA A 13 -42.26 -38.15 -13.26
CA ALA A 13 -42.44 -38.80 -11.96
C ALA A 13 -41.73 -40.17 -11.90
N GLU A 14 -41.86 -40.98 -12.95
CA GLU A 14 -41.16 -42.26 -13.08
C GLU A 14 -39.63 -42.07 -13.11
N ALA A 15 -39.13 -41.08 -13.86
CA ALA A 15 -37.70 -40.80 -13.91
C ALA A 15 -37.15 -40.31 -12.54
N GLN A 16 -37.90 -39.46 -11.83
CA GLN A 16 -37.54 -39.03 -10.47
C GLN A 16 -37.49 -40.20 -9.49
N LEU A 17 -38.45 -41.13 -9.59
CA LEU A 17 -38.43 -42.36 -8.81
C LEU A 17 -37.18 -43.18 -9.14
N MET A 18 -36.88 -43.40 -10.43
CA MET A 18 -35.68 -44.12 -10.86
C MET A 18 -34.39 -43.48 -10.32
N VAL A 19 -34.26 -42.15 -10.38
CA VAL A 19 -33.12 -41.43 -9.79
C VAL A 19 -32.98 -41.70 -8.30
N SER A 20 -34.09 -41.69 -7.55
CA SER A 20 -34.06 -41.95 -6.10
C SER A 20 -33.68 -43.39 -5.75
N LEU A 21 -34.03 -44.36 -6.60
CA LEU A 21 -33.66 -45.77 -6.46
C LEU A 21 -32.19 -46.02 -6.80
N MET A 22 -31.65 -45.33 -7.81
CA MET A 22 -30.28 -45.52 -8.28
C MET A 22 -29.22 -44.79 -7.45
N GLN A 23 -29.58 -43.75 -6.69
CA GLN A 23 -28.61 -42.84 -6.06
C GLN A 23 -27.56 -43.51 -5.16
N ASN A 24 -27.84 -44.72 -4.66
CA ASN A 24 -26.96 -45.49 -3.78
C ASN A 24 -26.14 -46.56 -4.53
N TYR A 25 -26.26 -46.64 -5.84
CA TYR A 25 -25.57 -47.65 -6.67
C TYR A 25 -24.54 -46.98 -7.60
N PRO A 26 -23.40 -47.63 -7.86
CA PRO A 26 -22.52 -47.27 -8.95
C PRO A 26 -23.20 -47.60 -10.28
N VAL A 27 -23.73 -46.58 -10.97
CA VAL A 27 -24.39 -46.76 -12.27
C VAL A 27 -23.39 -46.49 -13.38
N SER A 28 -22.59 -47.52 -13.70
CA SER A 28 -21.48 -47.43 -14.68
C SER A 28 -21.89 -47.61 -16.14
N PHE A 29 -23.19 -47.55 -16.44
CA PHE A 29 -23.75 -47.76 -17.79
C PHE A 29 -24.99 -46.87 -17.99
N PRO A 30 -25.39 -46.55 -19.23
CA PRO A 30 -26.56 -45.71 -19.46
C PRO A 30 -27.85 -46.22 -18.81
N VAL A 31 -28.66 -45.29 -18.32
CA VAL A 31 -29.99 -45.54 -17.79
C VAL A 31 -30.98 -45.51 -18.93
N ALA A 32 -31.44 -46.69 -19.34
CA ALA A 32 -32.38 -46.83 -20.45
C ALA A 32 -33.84 -46.70 -19.98
N ILE A 33 -34.63 -45.86 -20.66
CA ILE A 33 -36.09 -45.98 -20.68
C ILE A 33 -36.50 -47.01 -21.72
N ASP A 34 -37.38 -47.92 -21.33
CA ASP A 34 -37.96 -48.95 -22.19
C ASP A 34 -39.42 -48.58 -22.49
N ILE A 35 -39.68 -48.17 -23.75
CA ILE A 35 -40.93 -47.54 -24.20
C ILE A 35 -41.63 -48.35 -25.29
N GLU A 36 -42.24 -49.46 -24.90
CA GLU A 36 -43.03 -50.30 -25.82
C GLU A 36 -44.24 -51.00 -25.16
N ALA A 37 -44.66 -50.54 -23.98
CA ALA A 37 -45.85 -51.02 -23.29
C ALA A 37 -47.15 -50.87 -24.10
N GLU A 38 -48.15 -51.71 -23.79
CA GLU A 38 -49.45 -51.72 -24.47
C GLU A 38 -50.13 -50.34 -24.49
N ILE A 39 -50.04 -49.57 -23.40
CA ILE A 39 -50.60 -48.22 -23.29
C ILE A 39 -50.03 -47.25 -24.34
N HIS A 40 -48.80 -47.46 -24.78
CA HIS A 40 -48.14 -46.63 -25.79
C HIS A 40 -48.69 -46.87 -27.21
N LYS A 41 -49.38 -47.99 -27.49
CA LYS A 41 -49.92 -48.29 -28.82
C LYS A 41 -51.03 -47.33 -29.26
N GLY A 42 -51.64 -46.60 -28.35
CA GLY A 42 -52.65 -45.57 -28.66
C GLY A 42 -52.08 -44.16 -28.81
N LEU A 43 -50.81 -43.94 -28.47
CA LEU A 43 -50.23 -42.60 -28.38
C LEU A 43 -49.59 -42.17 -29.71
N PRO A 44 -49.69 -40.88 -30.09
CA PRO A 44 -49.05 -40.35 -31.27
C PRO A 44 -47.51 -40.31 -31.13
N PRO A 45 -46.75 -40.39 -32.24
CA PRO A 45 -45.29 -40.47 -32.19
C PRO A 45 -44.58 -39.34 -31.44
N ASP A 46 -45.06 -38.10 -31.58
CA ASP A 46 -44.48 -36.95 -30.90
C ASP A 46 -44.71 -37.00 -29.38
N GLN A 47 -45.83 -37.57 -28.94
CA GLN A 47 -46.09 -37.78 -27.51
C GLN A 47 -45.17 -38.86 -26.93
N LEU A 48 -44.93 -39.95 -27.67
CA LEU A 48 -43.98 -41.00 -27.27
C LEU A 48 -42.55 -40.47 -27.22
N ALA A 49 -42.15 -39.64 -28.19
CA ALA A 49 -40.87 -38.96 -28.16
C ALA A 49 -40.76 -37.99 -26.96
N ALA A 50 -41.82 -37.23 -26.67
CA ALA A 50 -41.85 -36.33 -25.52
C ALA A 50 -41.72 -37.08 -24.18
N ILE A 51 -42.37 -38.23 -24.03
CA ILE A 51 -42.22 -39.13 -22.86
C ILE A 51 -40.76 -39.59 -22.73
N ALA A 52 -40.19 -40.15 -23.81
CA ALA A 52 -38.82 -40.66 -23.80
C ALA A 52 -37.78 -39.57 -23.50
N ASN A 53 -37.88 -38.42 -24.17
CA ASN A 53 -36.98 -37.29 -23.97
C ASN A 53 -37.13 -36.69 -22.57
N THR A 54 -38.35 -36.57 -22.03
CA THR A 54 -38.56 -36.08 -20.66
C THR A 54 -37.92 -36.98 -19.62
N PHE A 55 -38.04 -38.30 -19.77
CA PHE A 55 -37.34 -39.24 -18.89
C PHE A 55 -35.82 -39.04 -19.00
N CYS A 56 -35.29 -38.98 -20.23
CA CYS A 56 -33.87 -38.77 -20.48
C CYS A 56 -33.36 -37.44 -19.88
N ASP A 57 -34.14 -36.37 -19.97
CA ASP A 57 -33.80 -35.05 -19.41
C ASP A 57 -33.67 -35.11 -17.90
N VAL A 58 -34.57 -35.80 -17.20
CA VAL A 58 -34.50 -35.97 -15.75
C VAL A 58 -33.28 -36.79 -15.34
N ILE A 59 -32.99 -37.88 -16.06
CA ILE A 59 -31.79 -38.71 -15.84
C ILE A 59 -30.52 -37.89 -16.07
N ALA A 60 -30.45 -37.12 -17.16
CA ALA A 60 -29.32 -36.27 -17.50
C ALA A 60 -29.13 -35.15 -16.47
N ALA A 61 -30.21 -34.48 -16.06
CA ALA A 61 -30.20 -33.45 -15.02
C ALA A 61 -29.83 -34.01 -13.64
N ALA A 62 -30.04 -35.30 -13.41
CA ALA A 62 -29.55 -35.99 -12.22
C ALA A 62 -28.06 -36.37 -12.31
N GLY A 63 -27.40 -36.17 -13.46
CA GLY A 63 -25.98 -36.45 -13.68
C GLY A 63 -25.66 -37.85 -14.20
N TYR A 64 -26.68 -38.63 -14.59
CA TYR A 64 -26.51 -39.93 -15.22
C TYR A 64 -26.55 -39.82 -16.75
N TYR A 65 -26.13 -40.87 -17.44
CA TYR A 65 -26.17 -40.93 -18.90
C TYR A 65 -27.50 -41.57 -19.36
N PRO A 66 -28.40 -40.88 -20.07
CA PRO A 66 -29.66 -41.46 -20.52
C PRO A 66 -29.54 -42.26 -21.82
N MET A 67 -30.48 -43.18 -22.04
CA MET A 67 -30.62 -43.98 -23.25
C MET A 67 -32.10 -44.31 -23.50
N VAL A 68 -32.49 -44.51 -24.76
CA VAL A 68 -33.82 -45.00 -25.12
C VAL A 68 -33.71 -46.41 -25.66
N TYR A 69 -34.47 -47.33 -25.07
CA TYR A 69 -34.68 -48.69 -25.55
C TYR A 69 -36.06 -48.82 -26.18
N ALA A 70 -36.11 -49.46 -27.35
CA ALA A 70 -37.33 -49.97 -27.97
C ALA A 70 -36.96 -50.95 -29.10
N SER A 71 -37.91 -51.77 -29.53
CA SER A 71 -37.70 -52.56 -30.75
C SER A 71 -37.61 -51.71 -32.02
N ARG A 72 -36.94 -52.23 -33.05
CA ARG A 72 -36.72 -51.56 -34.34
C ARG A 72 -38.03 -51.04 -34.97
N ASN A 73 -39.12 -51.78 -34.82
CA ASN A 73 -40.43 -51.36 -35.34
C ASN A 73 -40.98 -50.14 -34.60
N TRP A 74 -40.79 -50.07 -33.27
CA TRP A 74 -41.20 -48.90 -32.49
C TRP A 74 -40.41 -47.66 -32.89
N PHE A 75 -39.08 -47.76 -32.98
CA PHE A 75 -38.25 -46.63 -33.42
C PHE A 75 -38.54 -46.13 -34.83
N VAL A 76 -39.02 -47.00 -35.74
CA VAL A 76 -39.24 -46.63 -37.15
C VAL A 76 -40.66 -46.16 -37.41
N GLN A 77 -41.65 -46.74 -36.72
CA GLN A 77 -43.06 -46.52 -37.06
C GLN A 77 -43.85 -45.79 -35.97
N ARG A 78 -43.32 -45.73 -34.74
CA ARG A 78 -44.13 -45.39 -33.56
C ARG A 78 -43.56 -44.23 -32.75
N ILE A 79 -42.24 -44.11 -32.63
CA ILE A 79 -41.60 -43.10 -31.78
C ILE A 79 -41.06 -41.98 -32.67
N GLY A 80 -41.36 -40.73 -32.31
CA GLY A 80 -40.76 -39.55 -32.95
C GLY A 80 -39.27 -39.38 -32.63
N ALA A 81 -38.74 -38.17 -32.84
CA ALA A 81 -37.31 -37.90 -32.64
C ALA A 81 -36.89 -37.94 -31.16
N VAL A 82 -35.85 -38.71 -30.87
CA VAL A 82 -35.18 -38.75 -29.56
C VAL A 82 -33.72 -38.34 -29.70
N TYR A 83 -33.21 -37.59 -28.72
CA TYR A 83 -31.82 -37.10 -28.76
C TYR A 83 -30.82 -38.08 -28.14
N ALA A 84 -31.28 -38.93 -27.22
CA ALA A 84 -30.42 -39.85 -26.49
C ALA A 84 -29.97 -41.02 -27.36
N ASP A 85 -28.91 -41.69 -26.92
CA ASP A 85 -28.41 -42.90 -27.55
C ASP A 85 -29.51 -43.98 -27.61
N LYS A 86 -29.54 -44.76 -28.69
CA LYS A 86 -30.57 -45.79 -28.92
C LYS A 86 -30.04 -47.19 -28.67
N TRP A 87 -30.79 -47.95 -27.88
CA TRP A 87 -30.69 -49.39 -27.75
C TRP A 87 -31.83 -50.04 -28.54
N VAL A 88 -31.49 -50.58 -29.71
CA VAL A 88 -32.46 -51.11 -30.67
C VAL A 88 -32.57 -52.62 -30.50
N ALA A 89 -33.77 -53.12 -30.20
CA ALA A 89 -34.05 -54.55 -30.25
C ALA A 89 -34.52 -55.01 -31.63
N GLN A 90 -33.80 -55.96 -32.22
CA GLN A 90 -34.22 -56.66 -33.44
C GLN A 90 -33.58 -58.04 -33.46
N TYR A 91 -34.37 -59.07 -33.18
CA TYR A 91 -33.89 -60.45 -33.16
C TYR A 91 -33.67 -60.95 -34.59
N ASN A 92 -32.43 -60.81 -35.06
CA ASN A 92 -32.04 -61.09 -36.44
C ASN A 92 -30.51 -61.23 -36.55
N THR A 93 -30.01 -61.61 -37.72
CA THR A 93 -28.57 -61.64 -38.03
C THR A 93 -28.03 -60.31 -38.55
N VAL A 94 -28.92 -59.37 -38.92
CA VAL A 94 -28.59 -58.00 -39.33
C VAL A 94 -29.62 -57.02 -38.75
N ASN A 95 -29.14 -55.92 -38.18
CA ASN A 95 -30.00 -54.82 -37.76
C ASN A 95 -30.33 -53.91 -38.96
N THR A 96 -31.62 -53.69 -39.23
CA THR A 96 -32.12 -52.88 -40.35
C THR A 96 -32.74 -51.55 -39.90
N HIS A 97 -32.36 -51.04 -38.72
CA HIS A 97 -32.71 -49.69 -38.28
C HIS A 97 -32.01 -48.65 -39.18
N PRO A 98 -32.74 -47.68 -39.76
CA PRO A 98 -32.19 -46.75 -40.74
C PRO A 98 -31.34 -45.60 -40.13
N GLY A 99 -31.35 -45.43 -38.81
CA GLY A 99 -30.66 -44.34 -38.11
C GLY A 99 -29.50 -44.82 -37.22
N PRO A 100 -28.78 -43.90 -36.56
CA PRO A 100 -27.72 -44.26 -35.62
C PRO A 100 -28.30 -44.94 -34.37
N TYR A 101 -27.59 -45.93 -33.87
CA TYR A 101 -27.82 -46.64 -32.61
C TYR A 101 -26.47 -47.05 -32.01
N THR A 102 -26.45 -47.27 -30.70
CA THR A 102 -25.21 -47.60 -29.98
C THR A 102 -25.25 -48.98 -29.35
N VAL A 103 -26.45 -49.56 -29.19
CA VAL A 103 -26.66 -50.92 -28.69
C VAL A 103 -27.65 -51.64 -29.60
N TRP A 104 -27.34 -52.90 -29.94
CA TRP A 104 -28.25 -53.78 -30.67
C TRP A 104 -28.49 -55.07 -29.90
N GLN A 105 -29.75 -55.32 -29.52
CA GLN A 105 -30.18 -56.61 -28.99
C GLN A 105 -30.57 -57.55 -30.13
N TYR A 106 -29.75 -58.56 -30.38
CA TYR A 106 -29.87 -59.43 -31.57
C TYR A 106 -30.54 -60.78 -31.29
N THR A 107 -30.69 -61.16 -30.01
CA THR A 107 -31.41 -62.38 -29.60
C THR A 107 -31.81 -62.29 -28.13
N SER A 108 -32.91 -62.92 -27.78
CA SER A 108 -33.31 -63.21 -26.39
C SER A 108 -33.01 -64.65 -25.96
N ASN A 109 -32.40 -65.45 -26.84
CA ASN A 109 -32.09 -66.86 -26.62
C ASN A 109 -30.63 -67.10 -26.23
N GLY A 110 -29.96 -66.09 -25.70
CA GLY A 110 -28.58 -66.21 -25.23
C GLY A 110 -28.44 -67.02 -23.95
N ALA A 111 -27.21 -67.43 -23.66
CA ALA A 111 -26.84 -68.06 -22.41
C ALA A 111 -25.51 -67.47 -21.92
N VAL A 112 -25.47 -67.03 -20.67
CA VAL A 112 -24.28 -66.52 -19.99
C VAL A 112 -24.07 -67.36 -18.74
N GLY A 113 -22.85 -67.90 -18.57
CA GLY A 113 -22.51 -68.72 -17.40
C GLY A 113 -22.81 -68.00 -16.09
N GLY A 114 -23.58 -68.64 -15.21
CA GLY A 114 -23.99 -68.07 -13.92
C GLY A 114 -25.39 -67.42 -13.90
N ILE A 115 -26.06 -67.27 -15.05
CA ILE A 115 -27.45 -66.79 -15.11
C ILE A 115 -28.38 -67.94 -15.49
N ALA A 116 -29.41 -68.18 -14.67
CA ALA A 116 -30.42 -69.20 -14.96
C ALA A 116 -31.44 -68.68 -15.98
N GLY A 117 -31.68 -69.46 -17.03
CA GLY A 117 -32.63 -69.12 -18.10
C GLY A 117 -31.96 -68.42 -19.29
N ARG A 118 -32.81 -68.03 -20.26
CA ARG A 118 -32.36 -67.32 -21.45
C ARG A 118 -32.12 -65.85 -21.13
N VAL A 119 -31.13 -65.25 -21.77
CA VAL A 119 -30.81 -63.83 -21.63
C VAL A 119 -30.74 -63.13 -22.97
N ASP A 120 -30.99 -61.83 -22.93
CA ASP A 120 -30.79 -60.95 -24.06
C ASP A 120 -29.31 -60.73 -24.35
N MET A 121 -28.91 -60.92 -25.61
CA MET A 121 -27.54 -60.68 -26.05
C MET A 121 -27.48 -59.43 -26.91
N ASN A 122 -26.46 -58.61 -26.63
CA ASN A 122 -26.31 -57.29 -27.20
C ASN A 122 -24.95 -57.12 -27.85
N TYR A 123 -24.91 -56.42 -28.99
CA TYR A 123 -23.70 -55.79 -29.50
C TYR A 123 -23.64 -54.35 -29.00
N LEU A 124 -22.50 -53.98 -28.43
CA LEU A 124 -22.21 -52.63 -27.98
C LEU A 124 -21.26 -51.95 -28.98
N PHE A 125 -21.73 -50.86 -29.60
CA PHE A 125 -20.98 -50.12 -30.63
C PHE A 125 -20.35 -48.83 -30.10
N LYS A 126 -20.65 -48.45 -28.85
CA LYS A 126 -20.11 -47.28 -28.18
C LYS A 126 -19.42 -47.68 -26.89
N ASP A 127 -18.19 -47.21 -26.68
CA ASP A 127 -17.51 -47.37 -25.41
C ASP A 127 -18.10 -46.41 -24.37
N TYR A 128 -18.97 -46.94 -23.50
CA TYR A 128 -19.55 -46.15 -22.41
C TYR A 128 -18.59 -45.92 -21.25
N ALA A 129 -17.54 -46.74 -21.09
CA ALA A 129 -16.57 -46.55 -20.03
C ALA A 129 -15.74 -45.27 -20.25
N SER A 130 -15.54 -44.86 -21.52
CA SER A 130 -14.83 -43.63 -21.85
C SER A 130 -15.65 -42.36 -21.65
N VAL A 131 -16.98 -42.45 -21.49
CA VAL A 131 -17.89 -41.30 -21.32
C VAL A 131 -18.67 -41.31 -20.00
N ILE A 132 -18.54 -42.39 -19.23
CA ILE A 132 -19.06 -42.57 -17.86
C ILE A 132 -17.90 -43.10 -17.00
N PRO A 133 -16.85 -42.30 -16.75
CA PRO A 133 -15.74 -42.76 -15.93
C PRO A 133 -16.15 -42.92 -14.45
N PRO A 134 -15.50 -43.80 -13.69
CA PRO A 134 -15.77 -43.97 -12.25
C PRO A 134 -15.53 -42.68 -11.47
N GLU A 135 -14.44 -41.97 -11.75
CA GLU A 135 -14.02 -40.76 -11.06
C GLU A 135 -13.18 -39.90 -12.02
N GLY A 136 -13.27 -38.58 -11.91
CA GLY A 136 -12.36 -37.64 -12.57
C GLY A 136 -13.01 -36.74 -13.62
N PHE A 137 -12.17 -35.95 -14.28
CA PHE A 137 -12.60 -34.97 -15.28
C PHE A 137 -12.70 -35.59 -16.67
N ILE A 138 -13.70 -35.16 -17.43
CA ILE A 138 -13.87 -35.49 -18.84
C ILE A 138 -14.41 -34.28 -19.61
N ASP A 139 -13.96 -34.12 -20.85
CA ASP A 139 -14.49 -33.13 -21.78
C ASP A 139 -15.57 -33.76 -22.66
N VAL A 140 -16.81 -33.27 -22.54
CA VAL A 140 -17.96 -33.73 -23.32
C VAL A 140 -18.61 -32.53 -24.00
N GLY A 141 -18.61 -32.52 -25.33
CA GLY A 141 -19.22 -31.43 -26.11
C GLY A 141 -18.59 -30.05 -25.84
N GLY A 142 -17.28 -30.01 -25.61
CA GLY A 142 -16.54 -28.78 -25.27
C GLY A 142 -16.73 -28.29 -23.83
N LYS A 143 -17.48 -29.04 -23.00
CA LYS A 143 -17.64 -28.76 -21.57
C LYS A 143 -16.84 -29.76 -20.74
N ARG A 144 -16.00 -29.23 -19.85
CA ARG A 144 -15.33 -30.05 -18.83
C ARG A 144 -16.32 -30.33 -17.71
N VAL A 145 -16.49 -31.59 -17.35
CA VAL A 145 -17.34 -32.04 -16.24
C VAL A 145 -16.56 -32.97 -15.32
N PHE A 146 -17.04 -33.15 -14.09
CA PHE A 146 -16.45 -34.08 -13.13
C PHE A 146 -17.41 -35.21 -12.79
N TYR A 147 -16.91 -36.43 -12.84
CA TYR A 147 -17.60 -37.65 -12.40
C TYR A 147 -17.09 -38.08 -11.04
N SER A 148 -18.02 -38.51 -10.18
CA SER A 148 -17.72 -39.28 -8.98
C SER A 148 -18.75 -40.39 -8.85
N ASN A 149 -18.27 -41.61 -8.61
CA ASN A 149 -19.08 -42.83 -8.61
C ASN A 149 -19.95 -42.95 -9.87
N TYR A 150 -19.35 -42.77 -11.06
CA TYR A 150 -20.03 -42.86 -12.38
C TYR A 150 -21.14 -41.83 -12.62
N ARG A 151 -21.23 -40.78 -11.80
CA ARG A 151 -22.25 -39.75 -11.89
C ARG A 151 -21.62 -38.36 -11.96
N LYS A 152 -22.12 -37.49 -12.85
CA LYS A 152 -21.69 -36.09 -12.90
C LYS A 152 -22.02 -35.36 -11.60
N LYS A 153 -21.09 -34.53 -11.13
CA LYS A 153 -21.24 -33.75 -9.89
C LYS A 153 -21.37 -32.25 -10.22
N ALA A 154 -22.32 -31.62 -9.55
CA ALA A 154 -22.44 -30.17 -9.47
C ALA A 154 -22.00 -29.70 -8.07
N GLY A 155 -21.71 -28.40 -7.93
CA GLY A 155 -21.26 -27.77 -6.69
C GLY A 155 -19.76 -27.93 -6.45
N TRP A 156 -19.35 -27.78 -5.18
CA TRP A 156 -17.96 -27.89 -4.76
C TRP A 156 -17.44 -29.32 -4.86
N ILE A 157 -16.28 -29.47 -5.48
CA ILE A 157 -15.59 -30.73 -5.71
C ILE A 157 -14.18 -30.62 -5.16
N THR A 158 -13.80 -31.57 -4.29
CA THR A 158 -12.40 -31.74 -3.85
C THR A 158 -11.83 -32.97 -4.53
N TYR A 159 -10.74 -32.80 -5.27
CA TYR A 159 -10.11 -33.88 -6.02
C TYR A 159 -8.62 -33.60 -6.18
N ASN A 160 -7.77 -34.60 -5.92
CA ASN A 160 -6.30 -34.51 -6.04
C ASN A 160 -5.70 -33.22 -5.43
N ASN A 161 -6.07 -32.91 -4.18
CA ASN A 161 -5.64 -31.70 -3.45
C ASN A 161 -5.96 -30.39 -4.20
N GLY A 162 -7.08 -30.37 -4.94
CA GLY A 162 -7.63 -29.17 -5.56
C GLY A 162 -9.11 -29.01 -5.23
N LEU A 163 -9.53 -27.75 -5.18
CA LEU A 163 -10.93 -27.36 -5.03
C LEU A 163 -11.44 -26.82 -6.37
N TYR A 164 -12.59 -27.30 -6.80
CA TYR A 164 -13.23 -26.94 -8.06
C TYR A 164 -14.70 -26.65 -7.81
N TYR A 165 -15.34 -25.90 -8.71
CA TYR A 165 -16.78 -25.70 -8.68
C TYR A 165 -17.40 -26.11 -10.01
N ALA A 166 -18.39 -26.99 -9.97
CA ALA A 166 -19.22 -27.33 -11.11
C ALA A 166 -20.55 -26.57 -11.02
N ALA A 167 -20.94 -25.89 -12.10
CA ALA A 167 -22.24 -25.24 -12.20
C ALA A 167 -23.38 -26.29 -12.16
N PRO A 168 -24.65 -25.87 -11.99
CA PRO A 168 -25.79 -26.80 -12.00
C PRO A 168 -25.91 -27.64 -13.28
N ASP A 169 -25.36 -27.18 -14.40
CA ASP A 169 -25.30 -27.93 -15.67
C ASP A 169 -24.07 -28.87 -15.76
N PHE A 170 -23.37 -29.07 -14.64
CA PHE A 170 -22.15 -29.86 -14.43
C PHE A 170 -20.86 -29.30 -15.02
N THR A 171 -20.91 -28.16 -15.70
CA THR A 171 -19.70 -27.56 -16.29
C THR A 171 -18.78 -27.02 -15.21
N ILE A 172 -17.48 -27.33 -15.29
CA ILE A 172 -16.48 -26.75 -14.40
C ILE A 172 -16.38 -25.25 -14.65
N THR A 173 -16.57 -24.47 -13.59
CA THR A 173 -16.48 -23.01 -13.60
C THR A 173 -15.02 -22.58 -13.53
N THR A 174 -14.67 -21.53 -14.27
CA THR A 174 -13.32 -20.94 -14.30
C THR A 174 -13.38 -19.42 -14.21
N GLY A 175 -12.28 -18.78 -13.80
CA GLY A 175 -12.17 -17.35 -13.58
C GLY A 175 -12.61 -16.90 -12.19
N TRP A 176 -12.88 -15.61 -12.04
CA TRP A 176 -13.40 -15.03 -10.80
C TRP A 176 -14.80 -15.55 -10.52
N PHE A 177 -15.01 -16.08 -9.31
CA PHE A 177 -16.27 -16.69 -8.92
C PHE A 177 -16.67 -16.26 -7.50
N ASN A 178 -17.92 -15.85 -7.34
CA ASN A 178 -18.55 -15.57 -6.05
C ASN A 178 -19.67 -16.57 -5.83
N ASP A 179 -19.59 -17.35 -4.75
CA ASP A 179 -20.62 -18.32 -4.38
C ASP A 179 -21.73 -17.73 -3.50
N GLY A 180 -21.76 -16.40 -3.33
CA GLY A 180 -22.65 -15.68 -2.42
C GLY A 180 -22.08 -15.51 -1.01
N SER A 181 -21.02 -16.23 -0.66
CA SER A 181 -20.34 -16.13 0.63
C SER A 181 -18.93 -15.53 0.51
N ALA A 182 -18.18 -15.89 -0.53
CA ALA A 182 -16.79 -15.51 -0.69
C ALA A 182 -16.36 -15.45 -2.15
N MET A 183 -15.42 -14.56 -2.44
CA MET A 183 -14.72 -14.47 -3.72
C MET A 183 -13.60 -15.51 -3.83
N ARG A 184 -13.50 -16.17 -4.98
CA ARG A 184 -12.39 -17.07 -5.34
C ARG A 184 -11.97 -16.85 -6.79
N TYR A 185 -10.80 -17.36 -7.15
CA TYR A 185 -10.36 -17.48 -8.53
C TYR A 185 -10.16 -18.95 -8.89
N LEU A 186 -10.98 -19.47 -9.82
CA LEU A 186 -10.92 -20.84 -10.32
C LEU A 186 -10.07 -20.85 -11.59
N ASP A 187 -8.76 -21.08 -11.47
CA ASP A 187 -7.81 -20.77 -12.53
C ASP A 187 -8.08 -21.56 -13.83
N PRO A 188 -8.45 -20.89 -14.95
CA PRO A 188 -8.65 -21.54 -16.24
C PRO A 188 -7.42 -22.31 -16.74
N LEU A 189 -6.20 -21.82 -16.47
CA LEU A 189 -4.95 -22.45 -16.87
C LEU A 189 -4.66 -23.73 -16.07
N GLN A 190 -5.25 -23.86 -14.89
CA GLN A 190 -5.19 -25.06 -14.05
C GLN A 190 -6.50 -25.88 -14.15
N GLY A 191 -7.30 -25.66 -15.19
CA GLY A 191 -8.53 -26.41 -15.45
C GLY A 191 -9.65 -26.15 -14.43
N GLY A 192 -9.69 -24.96 -13.84
CA GLY A 192 -10.68 -24.55 -12.84
C GLY A 192 -10.30 -24.83 -11.39
N LYS A 193 -9.04 -25.20 -11.13
CA LYS A 193 -8.54 -25.37 -9.76
C LYS A 193 -8.52 -24.01 -9.04
N ALA A 194 -9.10 -23.94 -7.85
CA ALA A 194 -9.07 -22.73 -7.04
C ALA A 194 -7.63 -22.32 -6.68
N ALA A 195 -7.31 -21.05 -6.89
CA ALA A 195 -6.05 -20.45 -6.46
C ALA A 195 -5.95 -20.43 -4.93
N VAL A 196 -4.74 -20.64 -4.41
CA VAL A 196 -4.41 -20.61 -2.98
C VAL A 196 -3.09 -19.85 -2.80
N GLY A 197 -2.94 -19.13 -1.69
CA GLY A 197 -1.75 -18.34 -1.40
C GLY A 197 -1.60 -17.11 -2.30
N PHE A 198 -0.38 -16.60 -2.41
CA PHE A 198 -0.05 -15.45 -3.25
C PHE A 198 -0.06 -15.86 -4.72
N TYR A 199 -0.98 -15.30 -5.50
CA TYR A 199 -1.30 -15.75 -6.84
C TYR A 199 -1.35 -14.59 -7.83
N LYS A 200 -0.69 -14.73 -8.97
CA LYS A 200 -0.70 -13.72 -10.04
C LYS A 200 -1.83 -14.00 -11.02
N ILE A 201 -2.64 -12.99 -11.30
CA ILE A 201 -3.77 -13.05 -12.24
C ILE A 201 -3.65 -11.83 -13.17
N ASP A 202 -3.36 -12.09 -14.45
CA ASP A 202 -3.07 -11.06 -15.45
C ASP A 202 -1.98 -10.05 -15.00
N LYS A 203 -2.38 -8.79 -14.79
CA LYS A 203 -1.51 -7.69 -14.35
C LYS A 203 -1.50 -7.51 -12.82
N GLY A 204 -2.35 -8.22 -12.08
CA GLY A 204 -2.49 -8.10 -10.63
C GLY A 204 -1.93 -9.31 -9.87
N SER A 205 -1.69 -9.11 -8.58
CA SER A 205 -1.39 -10.19 -7.64
C SER A 205 -2.40 -10.17 -6.50
N TYR A 206 -2.81 -11.34 -6.02
CA TYR A 206 -3.90 -11.52 -5.06
C TYR A 206 -3.48 -12.54 -4.01
N LEU A 207 -4.13 -12.55 -2.85
CA LEU A 207 -3.87 -13.52 -1.80
C LEU A 207 -5.15 -14.29 -1.48
N PHE A 208 -5.04 -15.61 -1.52
CA PHE A 208 -6.12 -16.54 -1.19
C PHE A 208 -5.72 -17.37 0.03
N ASP A 209 -6.68 -17.67 0.90
CA ASP A 209 -6.47 -18.57 2.03
C ASP A 209 -6.35 -20.05 1.58
N ALA A 210 -6.20 -20.96 2.54
CA ALA A 210 -6.08 -22.40 2.26
C ALA A 210 -7.34 -23.02 1.63
N ASN A 211 -8.50 -22.36 1.73
CA ASN A 211 -9.78 -22.75 1.13
C ASN A 211 -10.06 -22.00 -0.19
N GLY A 212 -9.06 -21.27 -0.69
CA GLY A 212 -9.14 -20.48 -1.92
C GLY A 212 -9.99 -19.21 -1.81
N VAL A 213 -10.35 -18.78 -0.59
CA VAL A 213 -11.08 -17.53 -0.35
C VAL A 213 -10.14 -16.35 -0.48
N GLN A 214 -10.53 -15.35 -1.27
CA GLN A 214 -9.78 -14.12 -1.42
C GLN A 214 -9.69 -13.36 -0.10
N THR A 215 -8.49 -12.94 0.24
CA THR A 215 -8.20 -12.08 1.39
C THR A 215 -7.87 -10.66 0.93
N VAL A 216 -8.17 -9.68 1.77
CA VAL A 216 -7.91 -8.26 1.52
C VAL A 216 -7.33 -7.58 2.76
N GLY A 217 -6.86 -6.34 2.60
CA GLY A 217 -6.23 -5.56 3.66
C GLY A 217 -4.73 -5.86 3.82
N LEU A 218 -4.16 -5.46 4.96
CA LEU A 218 -2.77 -5.71 5.30
C LEU A 218 -2.61 -7.16 5.77
N GLN A 219 -1.88 -7.97 5.00
CA GLN A 219 -1.74 -9.42 5.23
C GLN A 219 -0.27 -9.83 5.32
N PRO A 220 0.07 -10.78 6.21
CA PRO A 220 1.39 -11.39 6.21
C PRO A 220 1.55 -12.33 5.01
N VAL A 221 2.67 -12.19 4.29
CA VAL A 221 3.06 -13.06 3.17
C VAL A 221 4.52 -13.45 3.40
N GLY A 222 4.75 -14.69 3.85
CA GLY A 222 6.07 -15.11 4.33
C GLY A 222 6.50 -14.30 5.54
N SER A 223 7.67 -13.66 5.48
CA SER A 223 8.20 -12.79 6.54
C SER A 223 7.86 -11.30 6.35
N GLN A 224 7.11 -10.95 5.32
CA GLN A 224 6.79 -9.57 4.96
C GLN A 224 5.29 -9.31 5.11
N PHE A 225 4.90 -8.04 5.10
CA PHE A 225 3.51 -7.62 5.00
C PHE A 225 3.25 -7.03 3.61
N MET A 226 2.10 -7.34 3.03
CA MET A 226 1.62 -6.78 1.77
C MET A 226 0.19 -6.24 1.97
N TYR A 227 -0.22 -5.25 1.18
CA TYR A 227 -1.58 -4.71 1.26
C TYR A 227 -2.38 -5.07 0.01
N PHE A 228 -3.47 -5.82 0.21
CA PHE A 228 -4.40 -6.24 -0.84
C PHE A 228 -5.61 -5.30 -0.84
N ASN A 229 -5.64 -4.34 -1.75
CA ASN A 229 -6.53 -3.19 -1.68
C ASN A 229 -8.00 -3.58 -1.98
N PRO A 230 -8.93 -3.50 -1.00
CA PRO A 230 -10.34 -3.79 -1.24
C PRO A 230 -10.97 -2.90 -2.33
N ALA A 231 -10.56 -1.64 -2.41
CA ALA A 231 -11.08 -0.69 -3.40
C ALA A 231 -10.62 -1.00 -4.83
N SER A 232 -9.59 -1.83 -4.99
CA SER A 232 -9.10 -2.33 -6.29
C SER A 232 -9.42 -3.81 -6.48
N GLY A 233 -10.53 -4.29 -5.90
CA GLY A 233 -10.95 -5.69 -6.01
C GLY A 233 -10.00 -6.69 -5.35
N GLY A 234 -9.19 -6.24 -4.37
CA GLY A 234 -8.25 -7.05 -3.61
C GLY A 234 -6.88 -7.26 -4.25
N ALA A 235 -6.53 -6.49 -5.29
CA ALA A 235 -5.19 -6.54 -5.86
C ALA A 235 -4.12 -5.99 -4.89
N ALA A 236 -2.94 -6.60 -4.89
CA ALA A 236 -1.78 -6.15 -4.13
C ALA A 236 -1.35 -4.74 -4.56
N ALA A 237 -1.15 -3.85 -3.59
CA ALA A 237 -0.76 -2.47 -3.80
C ALA A 237 0.76 -2.31 -3.76
N SER A 238 1.26 -1.42 -4.62
CA SER A 238 2.63 -0.89 -4.60
C SER A 238 2.58 0.63 -4.51
N GLY A 239 3.64 1.24 -3.97
CA GLY A 239 3.72 2.68 -3.74
C GLY A 239 3.16 3.12 -2.39
N PHE A 240 2.87 4.41 -2.27
CA PHE A 240 2.29 4.98 -1.06
C PHE A 240 0.82 4.59 -0.92
N VAL A 241 0.44 4.15 0.28
CA VAL A 241 -0.93 3.79 0.63
C VAL A 241 -1.26 4.40 1.99
N THR A 242 -2.30 5.20 2.05
CA THR A 242 -2.80 5.78 3.30
C THR A 242 -3.90 4.91 3.89
N LEU A 243 -3.66 4.41 5.10
CA LEU A 243 -4.59 3.64 5.91
C LEU A 243 -5.05 4.47 7.13
N PRO A 244 -6.11 4.07 7.87
CA PRO A 244 -6.64 4.87 8.97
C PRO A 244 -5.64 5.23 10.07
N ASP A 245 -4.61 4.40 10.27
CA ASP A 245 -3.54 4.60 11.26
C ASP A 245 -2.28 5.28 10.70
N GLY A 246 -2.22 5.50 9.39
CA GLY A 246 -1.15 6.26 8.75
C GLY A 246 -0.79 5.77 7.35
N THR A 247 0.10 6.53 6.71
CA THR A 247 0.61 6.23 5.37
C THR A 247 1.75 5.22 5.45
N ARG A 248 1.77 4.26 4.53
CA ARG A 248 2.82 3.26 4.36
C ARG A 248 3.35 3.31 2.94
N TYR A 249 4.49 2.65 2.71
CA TYR A 249 5.00 2.41 1.36
C TYR A 249 5.19 0.92 1.11
N PHE A 250 4.73 0.46 -0.03
CA PHE A 250 4.89 -0.92 -0.51
C PHE A 250 5.81 -0.90 -1.72
N GLY A 251 6.86 -1.73 -1.72
CA GLY A 251 7.82 -1.81 -2.80
C GLY A 251 7.23 -2.32 -4.12
N PRO A 252 8.04 -2.36 -5.19
CA PRO A 252 7.64 -2.97 -6.47
C PRO A 252 7.31 -4.47 -6.36
N ASP A 253 7.84 -5.13 -5.34
CA ASP A 253 7.55 -6.52 -4.92
C ASP A 253 6.34 -6.63 -3.98
N TYR A 254 5.61 -5.52 -3.78
CA TYR A 254 4.46 -5.36 -2.88
C TYR A 254 4.80 -5.46 -1.39
N ALA A 255 6.07 -5.59 -1.01
CA ALA A 255 6.48 -5.70 0.38
C ALA A 255 6.43 -4.33 1.08
N MET A 256 5.82 -4.30 2.27
CA MET A 256 5.83 -3.12 3.13
C MET A 256 7.24 -2.83 3.62
N VAL A 257 7.69 -1.59 3.45
CA VAL A 257 9.01 -1.15 3.94
C VAL A 257 8.92 -0.61 5.36
N SER A 258 10.06 -0.58 6.06
CA SER A 258 10.25 0.07 7.36
C SER A 258 11.63 0.73 7.43
N GLY A 259 11.84 1.59 8.44
CA GLY A 259 13.06 2.38 8.62
C GLY A 259 13.24 3.47 7.56
N MET A 260 14.47 3.98 7.45
CA MET A 260 14.83 4.98 6.44
C MET A 260 14.87 4.37 5.05
N GLN A 261 14.18 5.01 4.10
CA GLN A 261 14.05 4.56 2.73
C GLN A 261 14.27 5.71 1.76
N GLN A 262 14.99 5.44 0.67
CA GLN A 262 15.07 6.34 -0.47
C GLN A 262 14.06 5.91 -1.54
N ILE A 263 13.09 6.79 -1.82
CA ILE A 263 12.01 6.54 -2.77
C ILE A 263 12.00 7.70 -3.76
N GLN A 264 12.29 7.39 -5.03
CA GLN A 264 12.33 8.38 -6.12
C GLN A 264 13.23 9.60 -5.81
N GLY A 265 14.39 9.36 -5.20
CA GLY A 265 15.37 10.41 -4.85
C GLY A 265 15.04 11.23 -3.60
N LYS A 266 13.96 10.90 -2.88
CA LYS A 266 13.61 11.53 -1.59
C LYS A 266 13.80 10.53 -0.46
N THR A 267 14.21 11.03 0.70
CA THR A 267 14.40 10.23 1.91
C THR A 267 13.14 10.29 2.78
N TYR A 268 12.65 9.14 3.22
CA TYR A 268 11.50 8.97 4.11
C TYR A 268 11.90 8.07 5.29
N ASP A 269 11.17 8.17 6.41
CA ASP A 269 11.35 7.28 7.54
C ASP A 269 10.03 6.62 7.93
N PHE A 270 10.07 5.31 8.12
CA PHE A 270 8.91 4.50 8.48
C PHE A 270 9.20 3.78 9.79
N ASN A 271 8.24 3.74 10.72
CA ASN A 271 8.42 2.99 11.95
C ASN A 271 8.38 1.46 11.70
N ALA A 272 8.56 0.66 12.76
CA ALA A 272 8.55 -0.80 12.67
C ALA A 272 7.24 -1.39 12.13
N SER A 273 6.12 -0.67 12.26
CA SER A 273 4.80 -1.03 11.70
C SER A 273 4.59 -0.52 10.26
N GLY A 274 5.64 0.04 9.65
CA GLY A 274 5.65 0.58 8.28
C GLY A 274 4.99 1.95 8.15
N ILE A 275 4.66 2.64 9.24
CA ILE A 275 3.95 3.92 9.21
C ILE A 275 4.97 5.06 9.00
N LEU A 276 4.71 5.91 8.01
CA LEU A 276 5.48 7.09 7.67
C LEU A 276 5.55 8.05 8.86
N GLN A 277 6.76 8.44 9.24
CA GLN A 277 7.02 9.38 10.32
C GLN A 277 7.09 10.82 9.80
N TYR A 278 6.69 11.75 10.65
CA TYR A 278 6.70 13.18 10.39
C TYR A 278 7.44 13.92 11.51
N GLY A 279 7.83 15.15 11.23
CA GLY A 279 8.47 16.02 12.21
C GLY A 279 9.94 15.64 12.47
N LEU A 280 10.48 16.11 13.58
CA LEU A 280 11.88 15.87 13.95
C LEU A 280 12.04 14.43 14.45
N GLN A 281 12.94 13.67 13.83
CA GLN A 281 13.21 12.27 14.18
C GLN A 281 14.68 12.09 14.50
N ASN A 282 14.97 11.34 15.57
CA ASN A 282 16.32 10.95 15.92
C ASN A 282 16.68 9.67 15.16
N THR A 283 17.43 9.81 14.08
CA THR A 283 17.80 8.70 13.19
C THR A 283 19.22 8.21 13.51
N PRO A 284 19.64 7.03 13.01
CA PRO A 284 21.01 6.54 13.18
C PRO A 284 22.11 7.48 12.65
N VAL A 285 21.78 8.38 11.71
CA VAL A 285 22.72 9.32 11.08
C VAL A 285 22.66 10.73 11.68
N GLY A 286 21.67 11.00 12.55
CA GLY A 286 21.48 12.30 13.20
C GLY A 286 20.01 12.72 13.26
N MET A 287 19.75 13.92 13.77
CA MET A 287 18.40 14.49 13.76
C MET A 287 18.02 14.94 12.35
N MET A 288 16.93 14.40 11.82
CA MET A 288 16.34 14.77 10.52
C MET A 288 14.92 15.32 10.75
N TYR A 289 14.39 16.07 9.80
CA TYR A 289 13.00 16.53 9.84
C TYR A 289 12.24 16.04 8.62
N PHE A 290 11.19 15.26 8.84
CA PHE A 290 10.32 14.72 7.80
C PHE A 290 9.10 15.62 7.64
N ASP A 291 9.14 16.45 6.60
CA ASP A 291 8.23 17.59 6.45
C ASP A 291 6.84 17.15 5.95
N PRO A 292 5.76 17.36 6.73
CA PRO A 292 4.40 17.08 6.29
C PRO A 292 4.01 17.82 5.00
N ALA A 293 4.48 19.06 4.80
CA ALA A 293 4.16 19.85 3.62
C ALA A 293 4.77 19.26 2.34
N SER A 294 5.89 18.55 2.47
CA SER A 294 6.55 17.80 1.41
C SER A 294 6.09 16.33 1.30
N GLY A 295 4.97 15.98 1.94
CA GLY A 295 4.45 14.61 1.98
C GLY A 295 5.27 13.65 2.84
N GLY A 296 6.04 14.16 3.80
CA GLY A 296 6.89 13.38 4.72
C GLY A 296 8.32 13.17 4.24
N ALA A 297 8.76 13.84 3.18
CA ALA A 297 10.15 13.78 2.74
C ALA A 297 11.08 14.54 3.71
N ALA A 298 12.31 14.05 3.86
CA ALA A 298 13.33 14.70 4.68
C ALA A 298 13.69 16.09 4.14
N ALA A 299 13.68 17.08 5.02
CA ALA A 299 13.96 18.46 4.69
C ALA A 299 15.46 18.71 4.45
N THR A 300 15.73 19.77 3.68
CA THR A 300 17.08 20.26 3.37
C THR A 300 17.02 21.79 3.38
N GLY A 301 18.11 22.43 3.79
CA GLY A 301 18.20 23.88 3.85
C GLY A 301 17.43 24.50 5.02
N MET A 302 17.13 25.80 4.88
CA MET A 302 16.35 26.57 5.85
C MET A 302 14.90 26.12 5.86
N THR A 303 14.47 25.49 6.95
CA THR A 303 13.14 24.87 7.06
C THR A 303 12.40 25.43 8.28
N ALA A 304 11.17 25.90 8.04
CA ALA A 304 10.26 26.28 9.11
C ALA A 304 9.72 25.03 9.81
N THR A 305 9.91 24.95 11.12
CA THR A 305 9.30 23.92 11.96
C THR A 305 8.34 24.58 12.95
N PRO A 306 7.43 23.81 13.60
CA PRO A 306 6.52 24.37 14.60
C PRO A 306 7.22 25.13 15.74
N GLU A 307 8.48 24.81 16.03
CA GLU A 307 9.28 25.44 17.09
C GLU A 307 10.14 26.61 16.61
N GLY A 308 10.23 26.84 15.30
CA GLY A 308 11.03 27.90 14.69
C GLY A 308 11.81 27.44 13.46
N MET A 309 12.56 28.36 12.87
CA MET A 309 13.43 28.08 11.72
C MET A 309 14.60 27.20 12.14
N ARG A 310 14.89 26.16 11.36
CA ARG A 310 16.03 25.25 11.53
C ARG A 310 16.78 25.10 10.22
N TYR A 311 18.02 24.64 10.27
CA TYR A 311 18.82 24.35 9.07
C TYR A 311 19.22 22.88 9.01
N PHE A 312 18.95 22.25 7.87
CA PHE A 312 19.32 20.87 7.55
C PHE A 312 20.34 20.90 6.41
N ASP A 313 21.44 20.16 6.55
CA ASP A 313 22.47 20.10 5.50
C ASP A 313 22.04 19.25 4.30
N GLU A 314 22.92 19.12 3.30
CA GLU A 314 22.68 18.31 2.08
C GLU A 314 22.44 16.82 2.37
N ASN A 315 22.85 16.34 3.54
CA ASN A 315 22.59 14.98 4.02
C ASN A 315 21.33 14.91 4.90
N HIS A 316 20.53 15.99 4.92
CA HIS A 316 19.30 16.16 5.69
C HIS A 316 19.50 16.24 7.22
N ILE A 317 20.74 16.39 7.68
CA ILE A 317 21.05 16.40 9.11
C ILE A 317 20.93 17.81 9.66
N MET A 318 20.19 17.94 10.75
CA MET A 318 20.02 19.21 11.45
C MET A 318 21.36 19.74 11.97
N LYS A 319 21.65 21.01 11.69
CA LYS A 319 22.83 21.69 12.22
C LYS A 319 22.49 22.60 13.40
N THR A 320 23.50 22.80 14.24
CA THR A 320 23.51 23.74 15.36
C THR A 320 24.75 24.64 15.27
N GLY A 321 24.83 25.67 16.10
CA GLY A 321 25.92 26.63 16.12
C GLY A 321 25.86 27.65 14.97
N LEU A 322 27.00 28.30 14.72
CA LEU A 322 27.16 29.22 13.60
C LEU A 322 27.23 28.45 12.28
N GLN A 323 26.37 28.80 11.33
CA GLN A 323 26.27 28.17 10.03
C GLN A 323 26.22 29.23 8.94
N THR A 324 27.09 29.10 7.94
CA THR A 324 27.05 29.95 6.75
C THR A 324 26.13 29.31 5.72
N VAL A 325 25.03 30.00 5.39
CA VAL A 325 24.07 29.56 4.37
C VAL A 325 24.11 30.58 3.23
N GLY A 326 24.63 30.15 2.07
CA GLY A 326 24.96 31.07 0.98
C GLY A 326 26.07 32.04 1.40
N LYS A 327 25.76 33.34 1.47
CA LYS A 327 26.71 34.39 1.89
C LYS A 327 26.40 34.99 3.27
N LYS A 328 25.41 34.45 3.98
CA LYS A 328 24.93 34.97 5.25
C LYS A 328 25.28 34.00 6.37
N LEU A 329 25.68 34.54 7.52
CA LEU A 329 25.97 33.78 8.72
C LEU A 329 24.74 33.75 9.63
N TYR A 330 24.36 32.58 10.10
CA TYR A 330 23.22 32.37 10.99
C TYR A 330 23.68 31.63 12.24
N TYR A 331 22.96 31.79 13.35
CA TYR A 331 23.18 30.99 14.55
C TYR A 331 21.97 30.15 14.88
N PHE A 332 22.19 28.85 15.08
CA PHE A 332 21.20 27.89 15.54
C PHE A 332 21.58 27.43 16.95
N ASN A 333 20.66 27.52 17.90
CA ASN A 333 20.95 27.11 19.28
C ASN A 333 21.12 25.58 19.40
N GLU A 334 21.34 25.07 20.61
CA GLU A 334 21.52 23.62 20.85
C GLU A 334 20.31 22.76 20.44
N LYS A 335 19.11 23.36 20.42
CA LYS A 335 17.91 22.71 19.91
C LYS A 335 17.79 22.84 18.39
N GLY A 336 18.69 23.53 17.70
CA GLY A 336 18.67 23.76 16.26
C GLY A 336 17.77 24.91 15.81
N ILE A 337 17.27 25.74 16.73
CA ILE A 337 16.38 26.87 16.42
C ILE A 337 17.22 28.12 16.12
N MET A 338 16.93 28.78 15.00
CA MET A 338 17.63 29.99 14.53
C MET A 338 17.38 31.17 15.46
N ALA A 339 18.43 31.91 15.80
CA ALA A 339 18.29 33.25 16.38
C ALA A 339 17.71 34.19 15.32
N ASN A 340 16.61 34.87 15.66
CA ASN A 340 15.82 35.63 14.69
C ASN A 340 15.92 37.15 14.83
N THR A 341 16.50 37.68 15.93
CA THR A 341 16.89 39.09 16.07
C THR A 341 17.69 39.35 17.36
N GLY A 342 18.58 40.34 17.31
CA GLY A 342 19.22 40.96 18.47
C GLY A 342 20.59 40.39 18.85
N LEU A 343 21.06 40.87 20.01
CA LEU A 343 22.37 40.51 20.56
C LEU A 343 22.39 39.06 21.04
N THR A 344 23.40 38.30 20.63
CA THR A 344 23.62 36.91 21.02
C THR A 344 25.07 36.73 21.47
N ALA A 345 25.26 36.46 22.76
CA ALA A 345 26.57 36.17 23.32
C ALA A 345 26.93 34.70 23.05
N LEU A 346 28.04 34.49 22.35
CA LEU A 346 28.64 33.19 22.08
C LEU A 346 30.00 33.09 22.78
N PRO A 347 30.57 31.87 22.95
CA PRO A 347 31.85 31.71 23.62
C PRO A 347 33.01 32.54 23.05
N ASP A 348 32.92 32.90 21.76
CA ASP A 348 33.97 33.58 21.02
C ASP A 348 33.66 35.07 20.71
N GLY A 349 32.56 35.61 21.23
CA GLY A 349 32.19 37.02 21.06
C GLY A 349 30.69 37.30 21.13
N LEU A 350 30.35 38.58 21.10
CA LEU A 350 28.97 39.06 21.01
C LEU A 350 28.62 39.30 19.54
N TYR A 351 27.53 38.72 19.07
CA TYR A 351 27.01 38.87 17.71
C TYR A 351 25.69 39.64 17.73
N TYR A 352 25.29 40.20 16.60
CA TYR A 352 23.96 40.77 16.38
C TYR A 352 23.33 40.12 15.16
N PHE A 353 22.16 39.51 15.33
CA PHE A 353 21.38 38.93 14.23
C PHE A 353 20.24 39.87 13.85
N GLY A 354 20.07 40.14 12.56
CA GLY A 354 18.98 40.97 12.04
C GLY A 354 17.63 40.24 12.09
N ALA A 355 16.57 40.93 11.66
CA ALA A 355 15.21 40.37 11.63
C ALA A 355 15.05 39.16 10.68
N ASP A 356 15.96 39.01 9.71
CA ASP A 356 16.05 37.85 8.84
C ASP A 356 16.91 36.71 9.43
N GLY A 357 17.41 36.89 10.67
CA GLY A 357 18.28 35.97 11.39
C GLY A 357 19.74 35.99 10.96
N ALA A 358 20.13 36.83 9.99
CA ALA A 358 21.50 36.89 9.51
C ALA A 358 22.37 37.79 10.41
N ALA A 359 23.63 37.42 10.61
CA ALA A 359 24.58 38.21 11.37
C ALA A 359 24.87 39.54 10.63
N VAL A 360 24.90 40.63 11.38
CA VAL A 360 25.08 41.98 10.85
C VAL A 360 26.51 42.46 11.13
N SER A 361 27.13 43.11 10.15
CA SER A 361 28.36 43.89 10.30
C SER A 361 28.04 45.39 10.23
N GLY A 362 28.83 46.23 10.89
CA GLY A 362 28.62 47.68 10.99
C GLY A 362 27.82 48.09 12.23
N MET A 363 27.28 49.31 12.22
CA MET A 363 26.52 49.84 13.36
C MET A 363 25.15 49.19 13.48
N VAL A 364 24.80 48.76 14.69
CA VAL A 364 23.49 48.19 15.03
C VAL A 364 22.96 48.81 16.31
N THR A 365 21.65 49.06 16.36
CA THR A 365 20.96 49.50 17.58
C THR A 365 20.28 48.29 18.22
N ALA A 366 20.64 47.99 19.47
CA ALA A 366 20.04 46.95 20.25
C ALA A 366 18.67 47.39 20.83
N ALA A 367 17.92 46.42 21.35
CA ALA A 367 16.57 46.66 21.88
C ALA A 367 16.54 47.61 23.10
N ASP A 368 17.67 47.75 23.81
CA ASP A 368 17.85 48.68 24.91
C ASP A 368 18.21 50.11 24.47
N GLY A 369 18.23 50.36 23.15
CA GLY A 369 18.57 51.65 22.55
C GLY A 369 20.07 51.92 22.43
N LYS A 370 20.92 51.02 22.92
CA LYS A 370 22.37 51.17 22.80
C LYS A 370 22.86 50.76 21.43
N ILE A 371 23.89 51.46 20.94
CA ILE A 371 24.47 51.21 19.62
C ILE A 371 25.75 50.41 19.80
N TYR A 372 25.94 49.38 18.98
CA TYR A 372 27.14 48.55 18.93
C TYR A 372 27.76 48.63 17.54
N PHE A 373 29.07 48.41 17.44
CA PHE A 373 29.75 48.29 16.16
C PHE A 373 30.19 46.84 15.94
N MET A 374 29.57 46.17 14.96
CA MET A 374 29.88 44.80 14.60
C MET A 374 31.00 44.78 13.54
N GLY A 375 32.07 44.03 13.79
CA GLY A 375 33.21 43.89 12.88
C GLY A 375 32.87 43.17 11.58
N GLY A 376 33.84 43.10 10.66
CA GLY A 376 33.70 42.32 9.43
C GLY A 376 33.60 40.80 9.68
N ASP A 377 34.01 40.34 10.86
CA ASP A 377 33.83 39.00 11.40
C ASP A 377 32.51 38.83 12.17
N TYR A 378 31.63 39.84 12.13
CA TYR A 378 30.33 39.91 12.79
C TYR A 378 30.35 39.99 14.32
N LYS A 379 31.52 40.21 14.93
CA LYS A 379 31.67 40.33 16.40
C LYS A 379 31.67 41.77 16.84
N ALA A 380 31.04 42.07 17.98
CA ALA A 380 31.07 43.41 18.56
C ALA A 380 32.52 43.83 18.85
N GLN A 381 32.92 44.97 18.31
CA GLN A 381 34.23 45.56 18.53
C GLN A 381 34.23 46.37 19.83
N ILE A 382 35.39 46.44 20.48
CA ILE A 382 35.62 47.20 21.72
C ILE A 382 36.78 48.18 21.47
N GLY A 383 36.65 49.41 21.97
CA GLY A 383 37.67 50.44 21.83
C GLY A 383 37.61 51.17 20.49
N LEU A 384 38.77 51.60 19.99
CA LEU A 384 38.90 52.46 18.81
C LEU A 384 38.72 51.65 17.51
N ILE A 385 37.76 52.07 16.68
CA ILE A 385 37.35 51.36 15.47
C ILE A 385 37.59 52.26 14.26
N GLN A 386 38.44 51.83 13.34
CA GLN A 386 38.74 52.56 12.12
C GLN A 386 38.00 51.95 10.94
N THR A 387 37.27 52.80 10.21
CA THR A 387 36.54 52.43 9.00
C THR A 387 36.88 53.41 7.87
N PRO A 388 36.59 53.07 6.60
CA PRO A 388 36.69 54.04 5.50
C PRO A 388 35.84 55.30 5.71
N GLY A 389 34.73 55.20 6.47
CA GLY A 389 33.82 56.30 6.77
C GLY A 389 34.25 57.18 7.95
N GLY A 390 35.31 56.81 8.68
CA GLY A 390 35.80 57.54 9.84
C GLY A 390 36.13 56.63 11.03
N THR A 391 36.48 57.25 12.15
CA THR A 391 36.88 56.56 13.38
C THR A 391 35.77 56.66 14.43
N TYR A 392 35.45 55.54 15.07
CA TYR A 392 34.47 55.41 16.14
C TYR A 392 35.14 54.89 17.40
N TYR A 393 34.46 54.96 18.54
CA TYR A 393 34.92 54.33 19.78
C TYR A 393 33.76 53.64 20.50
N THR A 394 34.03 52.47 21.04
CA THR A 394 33.09 51.71 21.87
C THR A 394 33.67 51.48 23.25
N ASP A 395 32.83 51.51 24.28
CA ASP A 395 33.24 51.23 25.66
C ASP A 395 33.57 49.74 25.88
N VAL A 396 33.95 49.39 27.11
CA VAL A 396 34.33 48.01 27.49
C VAL A 396 33.18 47.00 27.38
N ASP A 397 31.93 47.48 27.35
CA ASP A 397 30.74 46.66 27.16
C ASP A 397 30.29 46.63 25.68
N GLY A 398 31.00 47.35 24.80
CA GLY A 398 30.77 47.41 23.36
C GLY A 398 29.81 48.51 22.89
N HIS A 399 29.39 49.42 23.79
CA HIS A 399 28.47 50.50 23.42
C HIS A 399 29.21 51.67 22.76
N LEU A 400 28.64 52.23 21.70
CA LEU A 400 29.17 53.40 21.01
C LEU A 400 29.27 54.60 21.97
N VAL A 401 30.47 55.14 22.10
CA VAL A 401 30.73 56.35 22.87
C VAL A 401 30.50 57.56 21.97
N THR A 402 29.70 58.49 22.45
CA THR A 402 29.58 59.85 21.91
C THR A 402 30.02 60.87 22.94
N GLY A 403 30.28 62.11 22.54
CA GLY A 403 30.78 63.18 23.41
C GLY A 403 32.29 63.08 23.68
N PHE A 404 32.74 63.72 24.76
CA PHE A 404 34.15 63.72 25.14
C PHE A 404 34.56 62.38 25.75
N LEU A 405 35.68 61.84 25.29
CA LEU A 405 36.34 60.64 25.82
C LEU A 405 37.74 61.03 26.31
N GLN A 406 38.08 60.66 27.54
CA GLN A 406 39.45 60.82 28.06
C GLN A 406 40.24 59.53 27.92
N THR A 407 41.45 59.65 27.40
CA THR A 407 42.44 58.57 27.36
C THR A 407 43.77 59.06 27.95
N SER A 408 44.77 58.18 28.04
CA SER A 408 46.14 58.58 28.43
C SER A 408 46.80 59.56 27.46
N ALA A 409 46.34 59.63 26.20
CA ALA A 409 46.87 60.53 25.18
C ALA A 409 46.24 61.93 25.22
N GLY A 410 45.09 62.09 25.88
CA GLY A 410 44.32 63.34 25.92
C GLY A 410 42.83 63.13 25.73
N TYR A 411 42.11 64.23 25.49
CA TYR A 411 40.67 64.22 25.24
C TYR A 411 40.36 64.10 23.75
N TYR A 412 39.50 63.15 23.40
CA TYR A 412 38.90 62.97 22.09
C TYR A 412 37.44 63.43 22.15
N TYR A 413 36.85 63.75 21.00
CA TYR A 413 35.43 64.04 20.91
C TYR A 413 34.78 63.26 19.77
N PHE A 414 33.71 62.54 20.09
CA PHE A 414 32.90 61.77 19.16
C PHE A 414 31.56 62.48 18.97
N ASP A 415 31.22 62.84 17.75
CA ASP A 415 30.02 63.60 17.42
C ASP A 415 28.74 62.89 17.93
N PRO A 416 27.87 63.54 18.73
CA PRO A 416 26.68 62.90 19.28
C PRO A 416 25.64 62.43 18.27
N ALA A 417 25.60 63.00 17.07
CA ALA A 417 24.64 62.62 16.04
C ALA A 417 25.12 61.42 15.22
N THR A 418 26.43 61.29 15.01
CA THR A 418 27.02 60.33 14.06
C THR A 418 27.96 59.31 14.71
N GLY A 419 28.47 59.59 15.90
CA GLY A 419 29.51 58.81 16.59
C GLY A 419 30.92 58.99 16.02
N LEU A 420 31.11 59.87 15.03
CA LEU A 420 32.41 60.06 14.38
C LEU A 420 33.38 60.86 15.24
N MET A 421 34.63 60.40 15.30
CA MET A 421 35.73 61.14 15.93
C MET A 421 36.02 62.43 15.18
N VAL A 422 35.99 63.56 15.89
CA VAL A 422 36.43 64.84 15.36
C VAL A 422 37.95 64.89 15.35
N ARG A 423 38.53 65.21 14.18
CA ARG A 423 39.97 65.40 13.98
C ARG A 423 40.23 66.43 12.90
N ASN A 424 41.37 67.10 12.99
CA ASN A 424 41.81 68.15 12.05
C ASN A 424 40.72 69.21 11.82
N ALA A 425 40.01 69.58 12.88
CA ALA A 425 38.82 70.42 12.81
C ALA A 425 38.64 71.23 14.10
N THR A 426 37.97 72.38 13.95
CA THR A 426 37.44 73.15 15.07
C THR A 426 35.92 73.03 15.06
N VAL A 427 35.34 72.55 16.15
CA VAL A 427 33.90 72.36 16.31
C VAL A 427 33.39 73.14 17.51
N ASN A 428 32.19 73.71 17.40
CA ASN A 428 31.55 74.37 18.53
C ASN A 428 30.79 73.33 19.37
N ILE A 429 31.25 73.07 20.58
CA ILE A 429 30.67 72.10 21.50
C ILE A 429 30.13 72.88 22.69
N ALA A 430 28.80 72.89 22.84
CA ALA A 430 28.11 73.61 23.93
C ALA A 430 28.54 75.09 24.07
N GLY A 431 28.75 75.80 22.94
CA GLY A 431 29.16 77.21 22.93
C GLY A 431 30.67 77.45 22.93
N MET A 432 31.50 76.40 23.07
CA MET A 432 32.96 76.52 23.07
C MET A 432 33.57 76.00 21.78
N ASN A 433 34.45 76.79 21.15
CA ASN A 433 35.22 76.35 19.99
C ASN A 433 36.37 75.45 20.43
N CYS A 434 36.26 74.16 20.16
CA CYS A 434 37.26 73.14 20.49
C CYS A 434 38.00 72.70 19.22
N THR A 435 39.33 72.78 19.21
CA THR A 435 40.18 72.39 18.08
C THR A 435 40.87 71.05 18.36
N PHE A 436 40.79 70.14 17.40
CA PHE A 436 41.36 68.79 17.47
C PHE A 436 42.44 68.61 16.41
N ASP A 437 43.55 67.98 16.79
CA ASP A 437 44.68 67.72 15.91
C ASP A 437 44.40 66.59 14.88
N ALA A 438 45.40 66.23 14.07
CA ALA A 438 45.29 65.17 13.07
C ALA A 438 44.98 63.78 13.66
N ASN A 439 45.32 63.55 14.92
CA ASN A 439 45.05 62.32 15.64
C ASN A 439 43.69 62.35 16.37
N GLY A 440 43.02 63.51 16.41
CA GLY A 440 41.74 63.70 17.10
C GLY A 440 41.87 64.13 18.56
N ILE A 441 43.07 64.56 18.99
CA ILE A 441 43.33 65.02 20.36
C ILE A 441 42.99 66.51 20.47
N LEU A 442 42.26 66.88 21.52
CA LEU A 442 41.93 68.27 21.84
C LEU A 442 43.21 69.08 22.14
N ILE A 443 43.45 70.13 21.37
CA ILE A 443 44.61 71.04 21.52
C ILE A 443 44.22 72.47 21.90
N ALA A 444 42.94 72.86 21.72
CA ALA A 444 42.42 74.14 22.18
C ALA A 444 40.94 74.04 22.57
N PRO A 445 40.47 74.76 23.62
CA PRO A 445 41.26 75.61 24.51
C PRO A 445 42.17 74.79 25.45
N GLN A 446 43.40 75.27 25.68
CA GLN A 446 44.33 74.59 26.58
C GLN A 446 43.79 74.56 28.01
N GLY A 447 43.93 73.42 28.69
CA GLY A 447 43.48 73.25 30.08
C GLY A 447 41.99 72.94 30.27
N LEU A 448 41.23 72.75 29.19
CA LEU A 448 39.84 72.29 29.30
C LEU A 448 39.77 70.89 29.92
N THR A 449 38.90 70.73 30.92
CA THR A 449 38.53 69.45 31.52
C THR A 449 37.06 69.18 31.24
N PRO A 450 36.73 68.70 30.04
CA PRO A 450 35.33 68.48 29.66
C PRO A 450 34.70 67.38 30.51
N GLN A 451 33.39 67.47 30.69
CA GLN A 451 32.61 66.34 31.22
C GLN A 451 32.71 65.19 30.21
N VAL A 452 33.28 64.07 30.66
CA VAL A 452 33.46 62.89 29.83
C VAL A 452 32.25 62.00 29.91
N SER A 453 31.95 61.35 28.80
CA SER A 453 31.01 60.23 28.79
C SER A 453 31.59 59.15 29.71
N ALA A 454 30.80 58.74 30.71
CA ALA A 454 31.26 57.83 31.75
C ALA A 454 31.77 56.52 31.13
N VAL A 455 33.09 56.33 31.12
CA VAL A 455 33.69 55.02 30.89
C VAL A 455 33.73 54.35 32.24
N ALA A 456 32.94 53.29 32.45
CA ALA A 456 33.10 52.49 33.65
C ALA A 456 34.53 51.91 33.67
N PRO A 457 35.35 52.16 34.71
CA PRO A 457 36.63 51.48 34.87
C PRO A 457 36.37 49.99 35.09
N GLY A 458 37.14 49.16 34.41
CA GLY A 458 36.94 47.73 34.35
C GLY A 458 36.80 47.04 35.71
N THR A 459 35.79 46.17 35.78
CA THR A 459 35.90 44.91 36.51
C THR A 459 35.62 43.82 35.49
N VAL A 460 36.60 42.93 35.31
CA VAL A 460 36.39 41.64 34.64
C VAL A 460 35.30 40.92 35.41
N ILE A 461 34.09 40.89 34.87
CA ILE A 461 33.05 39.95 35.32
C ILE A 461 33.32 38.65 34.54
N PRO A 462 33.68 37.54 35.21
CA PRO A 462 33.79 36.27 34.51
C PRO A 462 32.42 35.91 33.90
N PRO A 463 32.38 35.15 32.79
CA PRO A 463 31.13 34.78 32.16
C PRO A 463 30.18 34.20 33.19
N LYS A 464 29.00 34.82 33.31
CA LYS A 464 27.90 34.30 34.14
C LYS A 464 27.58 32.92 33.59
N ALA A 465 27.94 31.88 34.34
CA ALA A 465 27.62 30.51 34.01
C ALA A 465 26.13 30.43 33.67
N ALA A 466 25.82 29.79 32.55
CA ALA A 466 24.46 29.42 32.19
C ALA A 466 23.77 28.83 33.42
N ALA A 467 22.56 29.31 33.71
CA ALA A 467 21.72 28.73 34.73
C ALA A 467 21.62 27.22 34.48
N GLN A 468 22.22 26.42 35.37
CA GLN A 468 21.97 24.99 35.40
C GLN A 468 20.45 24.79 35.56
N PRO A 469 19.81 23.96 34.74
CA PRO A 469 18.45 23.55 35.01
C PRO A 469 18.43 22.81 36.35
N HIS A 470 17.55 23.24 37.25
CA HIS A 470 17.22 22.51 38.46
C HIS A 470 16.94 21.05 38.13
N THR A 471 17.86 20.15 38.48
CA THR A 471 17.55 18.73 38.57
C THR A 471 16.56 18.55 39.71
N ARG A 472 15.28 18.43 39.35
CA ARG A 472 14.24 17.96 40.24
C ARG A 472 14.56 16.50 40.56
N ARG A 473 15.17 16.26 41.71
CA ARG A 473 15.41 14.94 42.29
C ARG A 473 14.04 14.31 42.55
N SER A 474 13.56 13.46 41.64
CA SER A 474 12.42 12.59 41.95
C SER A 474 12.95 11.41 42.76
N THR A 475 12.48 11.32 44.00
CA THR A 475 12.62 10.14 44.84
C THR A 475 11.82 9.00 44.23
N LYS A 476 12.49 8.04 43.58
CA LYS A 476 11.92 6.70 43.37
C LYS A 476 11.87 5.97 44.71
N LYS A 477 10.66 5.90 45.29
CA LYS A 477 10.31 4.87 46.28
C LYS A 477 10.40 3.51 45.59
N LYS A 478 11.16 2.60 46.20
CA LYS A 478 11.04 1.16 46.00
C LYS A 478 9.63 0.72 46.42
N ARG A 479 8.90 0.10 45.51
CA ARG A 479 8.11 -1.11 45.73
C ARG A 479 7.84 -1.78 44.39
#